data_AF-A0A8H6IFS9-F1
#
_entry.id   AF-A0A8H6IFS9-F1
#
_cell.length_a   1.000
_cell.length_b   1.000
_cell.length_c   1.000
_cell.angle_alpha   90.00
_cell.angle_beta   90.00
_cell.angle_gamma   90.00
#
_symmetry.space_group_name_H-M   'P 1'
#
loop_
_entity.id
_entity.type
_entity.pdbx_description
1 polymer ?
#
loop_
_entity_poly.entity_id
_entity_poly.type
_entity_poly.pdbx_seq_one_letter_code
_entity_poly.pdbx_strand_id
1 'polypeptide(L)'
;MLVGLAGLLSGYGGSFEFKSGEVYSDTVPYVATRVMLATFGVLMVPLPWFTSVELGTSQWACHLTTLMVLLEVYNEQFEPFSFAWCVWLLVFAGISIGCVTNVKIIGLVVKALVGSGPGDSQMISLFQANLEGDDFRKNPHDVAFGSSVTLKNTGWGGGLLHSHDGDTIRLSHVPTSRNLHSHTVTATVSKLNYEVSGYGNLAVGDNHDYWQVEIVGDTKMGSVGQHVALGCYLRAANAVLPQWGFKQIEVSCDKENNKKDAHTYWNVESHWNDRLPAGDMKLYKSPFLCDFWHLNVAMMTSNNALIPDPDKEDILASKPFGLRMCGWGDNQIKHYIMGAPVVWWGSTISLGVALLTFAVYILRWQRKYNDMDAREWDHFLYVGKTAFFEWAFHYVPFLIIGRVTYLHHYLPTLYFAVLMFGHVLDHFTFSSRRFSTRTKATAFGVLVSDLAATFWWFSGVALGIDGLKNIYND
;
A
#
# COMPACT_ATOMS: atom_id res chain seq x y z
N MET A 1 11.05 3.95 4.32
CA MET A 1 12.12 4.19 5.32
C MET A 1 13.46 3.60 4.89
N LEU A 2 13.56 2.32 4.52
CA LEU A 2 14.83 1.73 4.05
C LEU A 2 15.41 2.42 2.80
N VAL A 3 14.56 2.79 1.83
CA VAL A 3 14.97 3.61 0.69
C VAL A 3 15.48 4.99 1.13
N GLY A 4 14.84 5.61 2.13
CA GLY A 4 15.28 6.88 2.71
C GLY A 4 16.62 6.76 3.44
N LEU A 5 16.85 5.65 4.15
CA LEU A 5 18.13 5.33 4.76
C LEU A 5 19.21 5.09 3.69
N ALA A 6 18.91 4.37 2.62
CA ALA A 6 19.82 4.18 1.49
C ALA A 6 20.17 5.52 0.83
N GLY A 7 19.18 6.41 0.64
CA GLY A 7 19.41 7.78 0.18
C GLY A 7 20.33 8.56 1.12
N LEU A 8 20.04 8.58 2.41
CA LEU A 8 20.86 9.27 3.42
C LEU A 8 22.31 8.76 3.43
N LEU A 9 22.50 7.43 3.45
CA LEU A 9 23.82 6.80 3.39
C LEU A 9 24.56 7.05 2.08
N SER A 10 23.81 7.27 0.99
CA SER A 10 24.36 7.67 -0.30
C SER A 10 24.66 9.17 -0.41
N GLY A 11 24.33 9.98 0.60
CA GLY A 11 24.52 11.43 0.60
C GLY A 11 23.37 12.23 -0.04
N TYR A 12 22.20 11.63 -0.23
CA TYR A 12 21.04 12.31 -0.81
C TYR A 12 20.35 13.22 0.23
N GLY A 13 20.20 14.50 -0.13
CA GLY A 13 19.65 15.54 0.75
C GLY A 13 18.14 15.75 0.67
N GLY A 14 17.39 14.96 -0.11
CA GLY A 14 15.91 15.04 -0.17
C GLY A 14 15.32 16.16 -1.03
N SER A 15 16.15 16.98 -1.71
CA SER A 15 15.69 18.15 -2.46
C SER A 15 15.13 17.85 -3.85
N PHE A 16 15.45 16.69 -4.42
CA PHE A 16 15.03 16.32 -5.78
C PHE A 16 13.72 15.54 -5.75
N GLU A 17 12.67 16.06 -6.39
CA GLU A 17 11.40 15.35 -6.52
C GLU A 17 11.48 14.30 -7.64
N PHE A 18 11.15 13.05 -7.33
CA PHE A 18 11.21 11.94 -8.29
C PHE A 18 9.95 11.91 -9.17
N LYS A 19 10.02 12.56 -10.33
CA LYS A 19 8.98 12.49 -11.38
C LYS A 19 9.28 11.40 -12.39
N SER A 20 8.23 10.77 -12.91
CA SER A 20 8.35 9.68 -13.89
C SER A 20 8.97 10.19 -15.21
N GLY A 21 10.01 9.51 -15.69
CA GLY A 21 10.66 9.80 -16.97
C GLY A 21 11.63 10.99 -16.98
N GLU A 22 11.83 11.67 -15.85
CA GLU A 22 12.80 12.76 -15.75
C GLU A 22 14.24 12.26 -15.55
N VAL A 23 15.21 13.01 -16.06
CA VAL A 23 16.64 12.71 -15.91
C VAL A 23 17.10 13.14 -14.52
N TYR A 24 17.86 12.29 -13.84
CA TYR A 24 18.45 12.63 -12.55
C TYR A 24 19.47 13.75 -12.69
N SER A 25 19.45 14.73 -11.79
CA SER A 25 20.52 15.71 -11.68
C SER A 25 21.79 15.08 -11.11
N ASP A 26 22.94 15.68 -11.41
CA ASP A 26 24.27 15.20 -10.95
C ASP A 26 24.39 15.15 -9.41
N THR A 27 23.52 15.87 -8.71
CA THR A 27 23.44 15.91 -7.24
C THR A 27 22.73 14.71 -6.62
N VAL A 28 22.05 13.88 -7.41
CA VAL A 28 21.28 12.73 -6.90
C VAL A 28 22.14 11.46 -6.99
N PRO A 29 22.50 10.83 -5.87
CA PRO A 29 23.32 9.62 -5.86
C PRO A 29 22.47 8.36 -6.16
N TYR A 30 21.80 8.34 -7.32
CA TYR A 30 20.88 7.27 -7.71
C TYR A 30 21.61 5.93 -7.94
N VAL A 31 22.86 5.97 -8.43
CA VAL A 31 23.67 4.75 -8.62
C VAL A 31 23.97 4.09 -7.29
N ALA A 32 24.46 4.85 -6.30
CA ALA A 32 24.73 4.33 -4.96
C ALA A 32 23.47 3.76 -4.31
N THR A 33 22.35 4.47 -4.44
CA THR A 33 21.05 4.01 -3.93
C THR A 33 20.62 2.70 -4.61
N ARG A 34 20.77 2.58 -5.93
CA ARG A 34 20.47 1.34 -6.68
C ARG A 34 21.37 0.18 -6.28
N VAL A 35 22.68 0.41 -6.10
CA VAL A 35 23.62 -0.62 -5.64
C VAL A 35 23.22 -1.11 -4.25
N MET A 36 22.89 -0.22 -3.32
CA MET A 36 22.43 -0.58 -1.99
C MET A 36 21.10 -1.35 -1.99
N LEU A 37 20.19 -1.06 -2.93
CA LEU A 37 18.96 -1.83 -3.07
C LEU A 37 19.22 -3.20 -3.74
N ALA A 38 20.14 -3.26 -4.71
CA ALA A 38 20.52 -4.48 -5.39
C ALA A 38 21.27 -5.47 -4.49
N THR A 39 22.03 -5.00 -3.50
CA THR A 39 22.71 -5.91 -2.54
C THR A 39 21.71 -6.77 -1.77
N PHE A 40 20.51 -6.29 -1.47
CA PHE A 40 19.46 -7.11 -0.86
C PHE A 40 19.02 -8.25 -1.78
N GLY A 41 18.90 -8.01 -3.08
CA GLY A 41 18.62 -9.07 -4.07
C GLY A 41 19.75 -10.11 -4.14
N VAL A 42 21.01 -9.69 -4.04
CA VAL A 42 22.15 -10.63 -3.98
C VAL A 42 22.12 -11.46 -2.69
N LEU A 43 21.81 -10.83 -1.55
CA LEU A 43 21.71 -11.49 -0.25
C LEU A 43 20.55 -12.48 -0.15
N MET A 44 19.60 -12.42 -1.08
CA MET A 44 18.51 -13.39 -1.17
C MET A 44 18.87 -14.71 -1.79
N VAL A 45 19.86 -14.72 -2.69
CA VAL A 45 20.22 -15.94 -3.42
C VAL A 45 20.59 -17.10 -2.49
N PRO A 46 21.32 -16.90 -1.37
CA PRO A 46 21.63 -17.99 -0.45
C PRO A 46 20.43 -18.50 0.36
N LEU A 47 19.32 -17.76 0.47
CA LEU A 47 18.18 -18.17 1.29
C LEU A 47 17.48 -19.45 0.82
N PRO A 48 17.14 -19.61 -0.47
CA PRO A 48 16.63 -20.87 -0.99
C PRO A 48 17.51 -22.08 -0.66
N TRP A 49 18.84 -21.90 -0.66
CA TRP A 49 19.77 -22.97 -0.29
C TRP A 49 19.53 -23.42 1.15
N PHE A 50 19.62 -22.48 2.10
CA PHE A 50 19.43 -22.80 3.52
C PHE A 50 18.03 -23.33 3.81
N THR A 51 17.02 -22.77 3.15
CA THR A 51 15.62 -23.21 3.29
C THR A 51 15.47 -24.66 2.81
N SER A 52 15.99 -25.00 1.63
CA SER A 52 15.93 -26.36 1.09
C SER A 52 16.73 -27.37 1.93
N VAL A 53 17.83 -26.94 2.57
CA VAL A 53 18.61 -27.77 3.51
C VAL A 53 17.83 -28.04 4.80
N GLU A 54 17.22 -27.02 5.40
CA GLU A 54 16.38 -27.17 6.60
C GLU A 54 15.12 -27.99 6.32
N LEU A 55 14.57 -27.88 5.10
CA LEU A 55 13.49 -28.73 4.61
C LEU A 55 13.95 -30.17 4.34
N GLY A 56 15.23 -30.52 4.49
CA GLY A 56 15.74 -31.88 4.35
C GLY A 56 15.75 -32.43 2.92
N THR A 57 15.78 -31.57 1.91
CA THR A 57 15.85 -31.98 0.50
C THR A 57 17.27 -32.36 0.09
N SER A 58 17.42 -33.10 -1.02
CA SER A 58 18.76 -33.48 -1.51
C SER A 58 19.59 -32.27 -1.94
N GLN A 59 20.93 -32.38 -1.86
CA GLN A 59 21.84 -31.31 -2.28
C GLN A 59 21.63 -30.87 -3.74
N TRP A 60 21.24 -31.80 -4.63
CA TRP A 60 20.89 -31.50 -6.02
C TRP A 60 19.68 -30.57 -6.10
N ALA A 61 18.64 -30.84 -5.32
CA ALA A 61 17.48 -29.97 -5.23
C ALA A 61 17.84 -28.61 -4.63
N CYS A 62 18.63 -28.57 -3.55
CA CYS A 62 19.10 -27.31 -2.95
C CYS A 62 19.85 -26.43 -3.96
N HIS A 63 20.77 -27.02 -4.74
CA HIS A 63 21.53 -26.27 -5.76
C HIS A 63 20.60 -25.78 -6.87
N LEU A 64 19.66 -26.61 -7.30
CA LEU A 64 18.72 -26.25 -8.35
C LEU A 64 17.79 -25.11 -7.92
N THR A 65 17.17 -25.18 -6.74
CA THR A 65 16.30 -24.10 -6.25
C THR A 65 17.06 -22.79 -6.08
N THR A 66 18.31 -22.86 -5.62
CA THR A 66 19.21 -21.70 -5.48
C THR A 66 19.55 -21.10 -6.85
N LEU A 67 19.86 -21.93 -7.84
CA LEU A 67 20.17 -21.47 -9.20
C LEU A 67 18.94 -20.91 -9.91
N MET A 68 17.76 -21.50 -9.71
CA MET A 68 16.50 -20.96 -10.23
C MET A 68 16.24 -19.57 -9.66
N VAL A 69 16.42 -19.37 -8.35
CA VAL A 69 16.30 -18.04 -7.77
C VAL A 69 17.41 -17.12 -8.26
N LEU A 70 18.68 -17.53 -8.30
CA LEU A 70 19.78 -16.70 -8.81
C LEU A 70 19.55 -16.20 -10.25
N LEU A 71 19.15 -17.10 -11.14
CA LEU A 71 18.99 -16.83 -12.57
C LEU A 71 17.66 -16.15 -12.89
N GLU A 72 16.69 -16.23 -11.98
CA GLU A 72 15.49 -15.37 -11.96
C GLU A 72 15.80 -13.98 -11.38
N VAL A 73 16.66 -13.91 -10.36
CA VAL A 73 17.02 -12.71 -9.56
C VAL A 73 17.77 -11.64 -10.37
N TYR A 74 18.09 -11.89 -11.63
CA TYR A 74 18.55 -10.81 -12.48
C TYR A 74 17.45 -9.90 -12.99
N ASN A 75 16.17 -10.32 -12.96
CA ASN A 75 15.11 -9.58 -13.61
C ASN A 75 14.25 -8.69 -12.69
N GLU A 76 14.47 -8.62 -11.38
CA GLU A 76 13.76 -7.66 -10.53
C GLU A 76 14.57 -7.21 -9.31
N GLN A 77 14.66 -5.89 -9.13
CA GLN A 77 15.01 -5.26 -7.86
C GLN A 77 13.75 -5.24 -6.97
N PHE A 78 13.93 -5.25 -5.62
CA PHE A 78 12.92 -5.35 -4.53
C PHE A 78 12.50 -6.80 -4.18
N GLU A 79 12.44 -7.36 -2.95
CA GLU A 79 12.73 -7.09 -1.51
C GLU A 79 12.70 -8.50 -0.83
N PRO A 80 13.63 -8.98 0.04
CA PRO A 80 13.36 -9.28 1.50
C PRO A 80 14.58 -9.51 2.47
N PHE A 81 14.28 -9.89 3.74
CA PHE A 81 15.16 -10.21 4.89
C PHE A 81 15.49 -11.73 5.07
N SER A 82 16.63 -12.06 5.73
CA SER A 82 17.21 -13.42 5.93
C SER A 82 17.56 -13.81 7.40
N PHE A 83 17.76 -15.12 7.64
CA PHE A 83 17.33 -16.00 8.75
C PHE A 83 18.35 -16.36 9.86
N ALA A 84 19.48 -15.66 10.06
CA ALA A 84 20.25 -15.91 11.30
C ALA A 84 19.48 -15.49 12.59
N TRP A 85 18.37 -14.75 12.43
CA TRP A 85 17.60 -14.10 13.49
C TRP A 85 16.20 -14.73 13.74
N CYS A 86 15.67 -15.58 12.85
CA CYS A 86 14.27 -16.04 12.92
C CYS A 86 14.06 -17.46 13.49
N VAL A 87 15.13 -18.22 13.77
CA VAL A 87 15.06 -19.47 14.57
C VAL A 87 14.49 -19.20 15.98
N TRP A 88 14.58 -17.96 16.47
CA TRP A 88 13.94 -17.50 17.71
C TRP A 88 12.45 -17.15 17.56
N LEU A 89 11.97 -16.97 16.33
CA LEU A 89 10.67 -16.39 15.96
C LEU A 89 9.57 -17.44 15.75
N LEU A 90 9.92 -18.72 15.68
CA LEU A 90 9.02 -19.80 15.28
C LEU A 90 8.28 -20.52 16.42
N VAL A 91 8.60 -20.29 17.70
CA VAL A 91 8.00 -21.11 18.79
C VAL A 91 6.90 -20.41 19.61
N PHE A 92 6.73 -19.05 19.59
CA PHE A 92 5.70 -18.42 20.47
C PHE A 92 4.97 -17.10 20.04
N ALA A 93 5.17 -16.43 18.90
CA ALA A 93 4.69 -15.03 18.79
C ALA A 93 4.34 -14.41 17.40
N GLY A 94 3.79 -15.16 16.44
CA GLY A 94 3.50 -14.65 15.08
C GLY A 94 2.55 -13.42 15.00
N ILE A 95 1.52 -13.35 15.83
CA ILE A 95 0.60 -12.19 15.88
C ILE A 95 1.24 -10.99 16.59
N SER A 96 2.01 -11.25 17.65
CA SER A 96 2.63 -10.20 18.46
C SER A 96 3.71 -9.45 17.69
N ILE A 97 4.58 -10.14 16.94
CA ILE A 97 5.69 -9.49 16.22
C ILE A 97 5.21 -8.77 14.95
N GLY A 98 4.23 -9.30 14.21
CA GLY A 98 3.64 -8.56 13.08
C GLY A 98 3.03 -7.23 13.53
N CYS A 99 2.24 -7.25 14.61
CA CYS A 99 1.68 -6.05 15.21
C CYS A 99 2.76 -5.14 15.81
N VAL A 100 3.73 -5.67 16.56
CA VAL A 100 4.80 -4.88 17.20
C VAL A 100 5.74 -4.25 16.17
N THR A 101 6.06 -4.95 15.08
CA THR A 101 6.93 -4.44 14.02
C THR A 101 6.22 -3.36 13.22
N ASN A 102 4.93 -3.57 12.90
CA ASN A 102 4.14 -2.54 12.23
C ASN A 102 3.96 -1.30 13.13
N VAL A 103 3.62 -1.47 14.41
CA VAL A 103 3.53 -0.37 15.39
C VAL A 103 4.86 0.36 15.55
N LYS A 104 5.99 -0.36 15.60
CA LYS A 104 7.32 0.25 15.71
C LYS A 104 7.76 0.98 14.44
N ILE A 105 7.47 0.42 13.26
CA ILE A 105 7.79 1.07 11.98
C ILE A 105 6.92 2.31 11.79
N ILE A 106 5.61 2.23 12.06
CA ILE A 106 4.72 3.39 12.02
C ILE A 106 5.15 4.42 13.08
N GLY A 107 5.52 3.98 14.29
CA GLY A 107 6.08 4.86 15.31
C GLY A 107 7.38 5.53 14.90
N LEU A 108 8.25 4.83 14.16
CA LEU A 108 9.45 5.40 13.58
C LEU A 108 9.10 6.40 12.47
N VAL A 109 8.14 6.09 11.60
CA VAL A 109 7.67 6.97 10.51
C VAL A 109 7.12 8.27 11.09
N VAL A 110 6.19 8.19 12.05
CA VAL A 110 5.57 9.35 12.71
C VAL A 110 6.60 10.22 13.42
N LYS A 111 7.66 9.62 13.98
CA LYS A 111 8.72 10.37 14.69
C LYS A 111 9.81 10.91 13.76
N ALA A 112 10.12 10.22 12.67
CA ALA A 112 11.18 10.60 11.75
C ALA A 112 10.70 11.63 10.72
N LEU A 113 9.43 11.58 10.32
CA LEU A 113 8.81 12.54 9.41
C LEU A 113 8.15 13.66 10.22
N VAL A 114 8.97 14.61 10.68
CA VAL A 114 8.50 15.76 11.46
C VAL A 114 8.06 16.92 10.55
N GLY A 115 8.54 16.98 9.30
CA GLY A 115 8.21 18.07 8.37
C GLY A 115 6.84 17.88 7.70
N SER A 116 6.16 19.00 7.44
CA SER A 116 4.91 19.03 6.67
C SER A 116 5.14 18.74 5.19
N GLY A 117 4.17 18.08 4.55
CA GLY A 117 4.16 17.75 3.13
C GLY A 117 2.74 17.62 2.53
N PRO A 118 2.65 17.39 1.21
CA PRO A 118 1.37 17.37 0.49
C PRO A 118 0.40 16.26 0.94
N GLY A 119 0.92 15.19 1.56
CA GLY A 119 0.15 14.07 2.09
C GLY A 119 -0.56 14.36 3.42
N ASP A 120 -0.22 15.45 4.09
CA ASP A 120 -0.69 15.74 5.46
C ASP A 120 -2.20 15.93 5.54
N SER A 121 -2.83 16.40 4.45
CA SER A 121 -4.27 16.64 4.35
C SER A 121 -5.15 15.44 4.73
N GLN A 122 -4.62 14.22 4.56
CA GLN A 122 -5.27 12.95 4.90
C GLN A 122 -5.27 12.65 6.41
N MET A 123 -4.45 13.36 7.18
CA MET A 123 -4.34 13.19 8.63
C MET A 123 -5.27 14.15 9.38
N ILE A 124 -5.49 13.86 10.67
CA ILE A 124 -6.24 14.74 11.56
C ILE A 124 -5.48 16.04 11.82
N SER A 125 -6.19 17.15 11.97
CA SER A 125 -5.59 18.48 12.17
C SER A 125 -4.72 18.53 13.44
N LEU A 126 -5.05 17.75 14.48
CA LEU A 126 -4.23 17.62 15.70
C LEU A 126 -2.87 16.96 15.43
N PHE A 127 -2.78 16.05 14.47
CA PHE A 127 -1.52 15.45 14.05
C PHE A 127 -0.71 16.45 13.23
N GLN A 128 -1.35 17.15 12.28
CA GLN A 128 -0.71 18.17 11.45
C GLN A 128 -0.11 19.31 12.29
N ALA A 129 -0.78 19.72 13.38
CA ALA A 129 -0.26 20.72 14.30
C ALA A 129 1.09 20.35 14.96
N ASN A 130 1.44 19.06 15.01
CA ASN A 130 2.73 18.60 15.52
C ASN A 130 3.84 18.65 14.46
N LEU A 131 3.51 18.82 13.17
CA LEU A 131 4.48 18.89 12.08
C LEU A 131 5.19 20.26 12.03
N GLU A 132 6.46 20.26 11.63
CA GLU A 132 7.28 21.44 11.39
C GLU A 132 7.01 21.99 9.98
N GLY A 133 6.87 23.32 9.87
CA GLY A 133 6.56 24.00 8.61
C GLY A 133 5.09 24.36 8.43
N ASP A 134 4.22 23.90 9.33
CA ASP A 134 2.81 24.25 9.31
C ASP A 134 2.50 25.50 10.16
N ASP A 135 1.53 26.29 9.72
CA ASP A 135 1.08 27.52 10.39
C ASP A 135 0.08 27.25 11.51
N PHE A 136 -0.42 26.01 11.67
CA PHE A 136 -1.32 25.64 12.77
C PHE A 136 -0.81 26.00 14.15
N ARG A 137 0.52 26.04 14.33
CA ARG A 137 1.17 26.43 15.60
C ARG A 137 0.90 27.86 16.03
N LYS A 138 0.50 28.74 15.10
CA LYS A 138 0.21 30.15 15.37
C LYS A 138 -1.26 30.40 15.71
N ASN A 139 -2.11 29.39 15.56
CA ASN A 139 -3.55 29.57 15.75
C ASN A 139 -3.86 29.86 17.23
N PRO A 140 -4.73 30.86 17.51
CA PRO A 140 -5.29 31.06 18.83
C PRO A 140 -6.03 29.80 19.31
N HIS A 141 -6.08 29.60 20.63
CA HIS A 141 -6.81 28.48 21.22
C HIS A 141 -8.33 28.66 21.16
N ASP A 142 -8.79 29.89 21.42
CA ASP A 142 -10.21 30.22 21.45
C ASP A 142 -10.62 30.89 20.14
N VAL A 143 -11.83 30.62 19.67
CA VAL A 143 -12.41 31.31 18.51
C VAL A 143 -13.29 32.45 19.02
N ALA A 144 -13.25 33.60 18.35
CA ALA A 144 -14.13 34.75 18.66
C ALA A 144 -14.92 35.21 17.43
N PHE A 145 -16.00 35.96 17.62
CA PHE A 145 -16.73 36.58 16.52
C PHE A 145 -15.83 37.49 15.66
N GLY A 146 -15.98 37.38 14.33
CA GLY A 146 -15.15 38.10 13.35
C GLY A 146 -13.82 37.42 13.03
N SER A 147 -13.57 36.25 13.60
CA SER A 147 -12.43 35.41 13.27
C SER A 147 -12.54 34.81 11.87
N SER A 148 -11.40 34.69 11.19
CA SER A 148 -11.31 33.92 9.96
C SER A 148 -10.96 32.47 10.32
N VAL A 149 -11.79 31.51 9.88
CA VAL A 149 -11.65 30.09 10.24
C VAL A 149 -11.71 29.19 9.00
N THR A 150 -11.01 28.06 9.07
CA THR A 150 -11.15 26.95 8.13
C THR A 150 -11.85 25.80 8.83
N LEU A 151 -12.93 25.31 8.23
CA LEU A 151 -13.69 24.18 8.75
C LEU A 151 -13.31 22.92 7.97
N LYS A 152 -13.03 21.84 8.70
CA LYS A 152 -12.82 20.51 8.13
C LYS A 152 -13.94 19.59 8.60
N ASN A 153 -14.39 18.71 7.71
CA ASN A 153 -15.32 17.66 8.08
C ASN A 153 -14.48 16.43 8.49
N THR A 154 -14.53 16.07 9.77
CA THR A 154 -13.90 14.84 10.24
C THR A 154 -14.84 14.11 11.19
N GLY A 155 -15.17 12.86 10.85
CA GLY A 155 -15.88 11.99 11.79
C GLY A 155 -15.06 11.66 13.04
N TRP A 156 -13.73 11.76 12.93
CA TRP A 156 -12.76 11.53 13.99
C TRP A 156 -11.63 12.57 13.90
N GLY A 157 -11.85 13.76 14.45
CA GLY A 157 -10.84 14.81 14.50
C GLY A 157 -11.21 15.83 15.57
N GLY A 158 -10.30 16.07 16.50
CA GLY A 158 -10.50 17.07 17.54
C GLY A 158 -10.57 18.46 16.94
N GLY A 159 -11.58 19.23 17.31
CA GLY A 159 -11.74 20.64 16.99
C GLY A 159 -11.95 21.42 18.28
N LEU A 160 -11.28 22.56 18.43
CA LEU A 160 -11.37 23.39 19.64
C LEU A 160 -12.41 24.49 19.44
N LEU A 161 -13.69 24.11 19.46
CA LEU A 161 -14.75 25.08 19.67
C LEU A 161 -15.37 24.75 21.03
N HIS A 162 -14.99 25.50 22.07
CA HIS A 162 -15.41 25.25 23.46
C HIS A 162 -16.30 26.36 24.04
N SER A 163 -16.38 27.54 23.40
CA SER A 163 -16.95 28.76 24.02
C SER A 163 -18.23 29.31 23.36
N HIS A 164 -18.83 28.59 22.42
CA HIS A 164 -19.94 29.11 21.58
C HIS A 164 -21.08 28.11 21.40
N ASP A 165 -21.36 27.27 22.41
CA ASP A 165 -22.46 26.31 22.33
C ASP A 165 -23.83 27.02 22.27
N GLY A 166 -24.63 26.67 21.27
CA GLY A 166 -25.96 27.23 21.05
C GLY A 166 -25.97 28.59 20.33
N ASP A 167 -24.81 29.19 20.05
CA ASP A 167 -24.73 30.49 19.37
C ASP A 167 -25.18 30.38 17.91
N THR A 168 -25.98 31.35 17.47
CA THR A 168 -26.40 31.48 16.07
C THR A 168 -25.44 32.39 15.33
N ILE A 169 -24.76 31.85 14.32
CA ILE A 169 -23.73 32.52 13.53
C ILE A 169 -24.11 32.56 12.05
N ARG A 170 -23.43 33.44 11.31
CA ARG A 170 -23.40 33.42 9.84
C ARG A 170 -21.97 33.15 9.40
N LEU A 171 -21.78 32.17 8.53
CA LEU A 171 -20.48 31.84 7.96
C LEU A 171 -20.35 32.57 6.62
N SER A 172 -19.44 33.54 6.52
CA SER A 172 -19.16 34.28 5.30
C SER A 172 -17.81 33.85 4.72
N HIS A 173 -17.81 33.46 3.45
CA HIS A 173 -16.60 33.06 2.75
C HIS A 173 -15.76 34.30 2.38
N VAL A 174 -14.57 34.45 2.98
CA VAL A 174 -13.76 35.67 2.90
C VAL A 174 -13.43 36.10 1.45
N PRO A 175 -12.96 35.20 0.54
CA PRO A 175 -12.61 35.61 -0.82
C PRO A 175 -13.79 36.06 -1.68
N THR A 176 -14.98 35.46 -1.51
CA THR A 176 -16.15 35.74 -2.35
C THR A 176 -17.21 36.60 -1.67
N SER A 177 -17.06 36.86 -0.36
CA SER A 177 -18.01 37.57 0.50
C SER A 177 -19.44 37.02 0.41
N ARG A 178 -19.60 35.70 0.23
CA ARG A 178 -20.91 35.02 0.18
C ARG A 178 -21.21 34.32 1.50
N ASN A 179 -22.46 34.32 1.93
CA ASN A 179 -22.90 33.61 3.13
C ASN A 179 -23.18 32.14 2.80
N LEU A 180 -22.83 31.24 3.72
CA LEU A 180 -23.26 29.85 3.65
C LEU A 180 -24.77 29.78 3.84
N HIS A 181 -25.45 29.19 2.87
CA HIS A 181 -26.89 29.24 2.73
C HIS A 181 -27.46 27.86 2.40
N SER A 182 -28.63 27.52 2.93
CA SER A 182 -29.36 26.32 2.52
C SER A 182 -30.83 26.65 2.24
N HIS A 183 -31.43 25.96 1.28
CA HIS A 183 -32.80 26.21 0.85
C HIS A 183 -33.52 24.91 0.55
N THR A 184 -34.82 24.96 0.26
CA THR A 184 -35.65 23.77 0.04
C THR A 184 -35.42 23.07 -1.32
N VAL A 185 -34.35 23.39 -2.03
CA VAL A 185 -33.92 22.68 -3.25
C VAL A 185 -33.14 21.43 -2.84
N THR A 186 -33.37 20.33 -3.55
CA THR A 186 -32.70 19.06 -3.29
C THR A 186 -31.23 19.11 -3.72
N ALA A 187 -30.34 18.47 -2.96
CA ALA A 187 -28.93 18.37 -3.32
C ALA A 187 -28.72 17.66 -4.67
N THR A 188 -27.54 17.86 -5.26
CA THR A 188 -27.28 17.42 -6.64
C THR A 188 -27.10 15.91 -6.74
N VAL A 189 -26.36 15.30 -5.82
CA VAL A 189 -26.14 13.85 -5.76
C VAL A 189 -27.02 13.24 -4.67
N SER A 190 -26.95 13.76 -3.44
CA SER A 190 -27.70 13.27 -2.28
C SER A 190 -29.16 13.76 -2.27
N LYS A 191 -30.02 13.19 -3.13
CA LYS A 191 -31.40 13.65 -3.36
C LYS A 191 -32.31 13.71 -2.12
N LEU A 192 -31.96 12.98 -1.06
CA LEU A 192 -32.70 13.03 0.21
C LEU A 192 -32.45 14.33 1.00
N ASN A 193 -31.30 14.98 0.77
CA ASN A 193 -30.84 16.16 1.51
C ASN A 193 -31.17 17.47 0.77
N TYR A 194 -31.08 18.59 1.49
CA TYR A 194 -31.14 19.92 0.89
C TYR A 194 -29.77 20.37 0.38
N GLU A 195 -29.78 21.18 -0.68
CA GLU A 195 -28.58 21.80 -1.22
C GLU A 195 -28.03 22.87 -0.26
N VAL A 196 -26.71 22.94 -0.17
CA VAL A 196 -25.97 24.00 0.53
C VAL A 196 -25.18 24.77 -0.51
N SER A 197 -25.32 26.10 -0.49
CA SER A 197 -24.78 27.02 -1.49
C SER A 197 -24.21 28.28 -0.85
N GLY A 198 -23.61 29.16 -1.66
CA GLY A 198 -23.20 30.49 -1.25
C GLY A 198 -24.16 31.56 -1.78
N TYR A 199 -24.85 32.28 -0.91
CA TYR A 199 -25.81 33.33 -1.29
C TYR A 199 -25.52 34.67 -0.61
N GLY A 200 -26.04 35.76 -1.17
CA GLY A 200 -26.01 37.07 -0.52
C GLY A 200 -24.62 37.67 -0.36
N ASN A 201 -24.47 38.54 0.63
CA ASN A 201 -23.23 39.14 1.15
C ASN A 201 -23.45 39.65 2.58
N LEU A 202 -22.52 40.46 3.13
CA LEU A 202 -22.65 40.99 4.50
C LEU A 202 -23.89 41.87 4.72
N ALA A 203 -24.40 42.54 3.68
CA ALA A 203 -25.54 43.46 3.74
C ALA A 203 -26.85 42.84 3.22
N VAL A 204 -26.75 41.86 2.31
CA VAL A 204 -27.87 41.18 1.66
C VAL A 204 -27.87 39.73 2.10
N GLY A 205 -28.85 39.34 2.92
CA GLY A 205 -29.03 37.97 3.39
C GLY A 205 -30.46 37.72 3.82
N ASP A 206 -30.79 36.48 4.10
CA ASP A 206 -32.12 36.07 4.58
C ASP A 206 -32.03 35.20 5.83
N ASN A 207 -33.17 34.71 6.30
CA ASN A 207 -33.24 33.87 7.49
C ASN A 207 -32.63 32.47 7.28
N HIS A 208 -32.25 32.11 6.05
CA HIS A 208 -31.62 30.83 5.71
C HIS A 208 -30.08 30.93 5.63
N ASP A 209 -29.51 32.02 6.13
CA ASP A 209 -28.05 32.17 6.29
C ASP A 209 -27.60 31.84 7.73
N TYR A 210 -28.54 31.60 8.65
CA TYR A 210 -28.27 31.40 10.07
C TYR A 210 -28.01 29.93 10.42
N TRP A 211 -26.85 29.70 11.04
CA TRP A 211 -26.40 28.39 11.50
C TRP A 211 -26.19 28.44 13.01
N GLN A 212 -26.84 27.55 13.74
CA GLN A 212 -26.60 27.35 15.16
C GLN A 212 -25.44 26.38 15.34
N VAL A 213 -24.49 26.78 16.18
CA VAL A 213 -23.36 25.95 16.58
C VAL A 213 -23.80 25.05 17.73
N GLU A 214 -23.62 23.76 17.60
CA GLU A 214 -23.85 22.78 18.67
C GLU A 214 -22.56 22.00 18.93
N ILE A 215 -22.07 21.99 20.17
CA ILE A 215 -20.84 21.28 20.53
C ILE A 215 -21.18 19.83 20.91
N VAL A 216 -20.53 18.85 20.27
CA VAL A 216 -20.80 17.43 20.54
C VAL A 216 -19.68 16.82 21.40
N GLY A 217 -20.01 16.61 22.69
CA GLY A 217 -19.19 15.86 23.66
C GLY A 217 -18.37 16.71 24.64
N ASP A 218 -18.08 16.14 25.82
CA ASP A 218 -17.34 16.78 26.93
C ASP A 218 -15.85 17.02 26.67
N THR A 219 -15.33 16.56 25.53
CA THR A 219 -13.89 16.64 25.24
C THR A 219 -13.63 16.94 23.77
N LYS A 220 -13.58 18.22 23.42
CA LYS A 220 -12.85 18.71 22.22
C LYS A 220 -13.22 18.02 20.89
N MET A 221 -14.45 17.50 20.77
CA MET A 221 -14.98 16.88 19.56
C MET A 221 -15.93 17.86 18.87
N GLY A 222 -15.97 17.78 17.53
CA GLY A 222 -16.38 18.86 16.63
C GLY A 222 -17.70 19.57 16.92
N SER A 223 -17.82 20.76 16.35
CA SER A 223 -19.07 21.51 16.28
C SER A 223 -19.95 21.00 15.15
N VAL A 224 -21.25 20.90 15.41
CA VAL A 224 -22.28 20.64 14.40
C VAL A 224 -22.94 21.97 14.05
N GLY A 225 -23.06 22.26 12.75
CA GLY A 225 -23.82 23.41 12.27
C GLY A 225 -25.26 23.01 11.96
N GLN A 226 -26.22 23.39 12.82
CA GLN A 226 -27.64 23.22 12.54
C GLN A 226 -28.19 24.44 11.79
N HIS A 227 -28.86 24.22 10.68
CA HIS A 227 -29.52 25.29 9.96
C HIS A 227 -30.79 25.75 10.70
N VAL A 228 -30.87 27.02 11.09
CA VAL A 228 -31.93 27.51 11.99
C VAL A 228 -33.32 27.45 11.36
N ALA A 229 -33.46 27.81 10.08
CA ALA A 229 -34.76 27.87 9.42
C ALA A 229 -35.30 26.50 8.97
N LEU A 230 -34.42 25.55 8.64
CA LEU A 230 -34.80 24.23 8.11
C LEU A 230 -34.66 23.10 9.14
N GLY A 231 -33.92 23.34 10.23
CA GLY A 231 -33.66 22.35 11.27
C GLY A 231 -32.77 21.18 10.84
N CYS A 232 -32.05 21.29 9.73
CA CYS A 232 -31.18 20.26 9.17
C CYS A 232 -29.72 20.44 9.59
N TYR A 233 -28.92 19.37 9.58
CA TYR A 233 -27.49 19.44 9.91
C TYR A 233 -26.60 19.54 8.68
N LEU A 234 -25.58 20.39 8.75
CA LEU A 234 -24.53 20.46 7.74
C LEU A 234 -23.76 19.14 7.69
N ARG A 235 -23.74 18.50 6.52
CA ARG A 235 -23.18 17.15 6.34
C ARG A 235 -22.30 17.09 5.09
N ALA A 236 -21.11 16.51 5.23
CA ALA A 236 -20.25 16.12 4.12
C ALA A 236 -19.89 14.64 4.26
N ALA A 237 -20.29 13.83 3.29
CA ALA A 237 -20.08 12.39 3.32
C ALA A 237 -19.20 11.96 2.14
N ASN A 238 -19.45 10.80 1.55
CA ASN A 238 -18.62 10.25 0.47
C ASN A 238 -19.20 10.48 -0.93
N ALA A 239 -20.24 11.31 -1.07
CA ALA A 239 -20.83 11.64 -2.35
C ALA A 239 -19.91 12.62 -3.11
N VAL A 240 -19.44 12.21 -4.29
CA VAL A 240 -18.53 13.00 -5.12
C VAL A 240 -19.32 13.71 -6.21
N LEU A 241 -19.08 15.02 -6.36
CA LEU A 241 -19.69 15.83 -7.41
C LEU A 241 -19.17 15.39 -8.80
N PRO A 242 -19.97 15.53 -9.86
CA PRO A 242 -19.50 15.29 -11.23
C PRO A 242 -18.38 16.25 -11.65
N GLN A 243 -17.86 16.08 -12.88
CA GLN A 243 -16.71 16.84 -13.39
C GLN A 243 -16.83 18.37 -13.28
N TRP A 244 -18.05 18.93 -13.39
CA TRP A 244 -18.30 20.37 -13.23
C TRP A 244 -17.99 20.88 -11.81
N GLY A 245 -18.06 20.00 -10.80
CA GLY A 245 -17.72 20.27 -9.40
C GLY A 245 -16.29 19.84 -9.06
N PHE A 246 -15.44 19.66 -10.06
CA PHE A 246 -14.02 19.28 -9.91
C PHE A 246 -13.80 17.98 -9.12
N LYS A 247 -14.78 17.07 -9.11
CA LYS A 247 -14.77 15.83 -8.31
C LYS A 247 -14.56 16.07 -6.81
N GLN A 248 -15.06 17.19 -6.30
CA GLN A 248 -15.07 17.49 -4.86
C GLN A 248 -16.18 16.73 -4.13
N ILE A 249 -16.07 16.66 -2.80
CA ILE A 249 -17.11 16.08 -1.95
C ILE A 249 -18.32 17.02 -1.88
N GLU A 250 -19.52 16.47 -2.02
CA GLU A 250 -20.78 17.19 -1.87
C GLU A 250 -21.01 17.58 -0.40
N VAL A 251 -21.30 18.86 -0.18
CA VAL A 251 -21.80 19.39 1.09
C VAL A 251 -23.32 19.55 0.97
N SER A 252 -24.06 18.99 1.93
CA SER A 252 -25.53 18.98 1.92
C SER A 252 -26.08 19.23 3.32
N CYS A 253 -27.37 19.57 3.43
CA CYS A 253 -28.06 19.71 4.70
C CYS A 253 -28.96 18.49 4.92
N ASP A 254 -28.62 17.67 5.91
CA ASP A 254 -29.28 16.41 6.23
C ASP A 254 -30.58 16.62 7.02
N LYS A 255 -31.67 16.06 6.49
CA LYS A 255 -33.02 16.18 7.06
C LYS A 255 -33.28 15.19 8.18
N GLU A 256 -32.55 14.07 8.22
CA GLU A 256 -32.72 13.05 9.26
C GLU A 256 -32.23 13.54 10.63
N ASN A 257 -31.40 14.58 10.64
CA ASN A 257 -30.95 15.31 11.82
C ASN A 257 -30.34 14.39 12.89
N ASN A 258 -29.57 13.38 12.45
CA ASN A 258 -28.98 12.40 13.34
C ASN A 258 -27.69 12.94 13.99
N LYS A 259 -27.76 13.33 15.26
CA LYS A 259 -26.61 13.82 16.06
C LYS A 259 -25.45 12.82 16.19
N LYS A 260 -25.69 11.53 15.94
CA LYS A 260 -24.67 10.47 15.99
C LYS A 260 -23.99 10.23 14.64
N ASP A 261 -24.42 10.91 13.57
CA ASP A 261 -23.76 10.78 12.28
C ASP A 261 -22.42 11.52 12.30
N ALA A 262 -21.33 10.75 12.20
CA ALA A 262 -19.98 11.26 12.16
C ALA A 262 -19.73 12.23 10.97
N HIS A 263 -20.52 12.13 9.89
CA HIS A 263 -20.41 13.04 8.74
C HIS A 263 -20.97 14.45 9.00
N THR A 264 -21.62 14.66 10.14
CA THR A 264 -22.13 15.98 10.56
C THR A 264 -21.15 16.73 11.46
N TYR A 265 -20.03 16.10 11.84
CA TYR A 265 -19.04 16.72 12.73
C TYR A 265 -18.06 17.58 11.94
N TRP A 266 -17.95 18.85 12.35
CA TRP A 266 -17.04 19.82 11.78
C TRP A 266 -16.05 20.30 12.84
N ASN A 267 -14.77 20.30 12.50
CA ASN A 267 -13.73 20.86 13.34
C ASN A 267 -13.19 22.16 12.74
N VAL A 268 -12.92 23.14 13.60
CA VAL A 268 -12.11 24.30 13.23
C VAL A 268 -10.67 23.82 13.12
N GLU A 269 -10.14 23.80 11.91
CA GLU A 269 -8.79 23.33 11.59
C GLU A 269 -7.78 24.48 11.71
N SER A 270 -8.10 25.63 11.11
CA SER A 270 -7.31 26.84 11.30
C SER A 270 -8.13 28.04 11.68
N HIS A 271 -7.49 28.95 12.41
CA HIS A 271 -8.13 30.13 12.95
C HIS A 271 -7.13 31.28 13.08
N TRP A 272 -7.51 32.45 12.56
CA TRP A 272 -6.72 33.68 12.62
C TRP A 272 -7.57 34.82 13.20
N ASN A 273 -7.04 35.47 14.23
CA ASN A 273 -7.61 36.69 14.80
C ASN A 273 -6.56 37.48 15.58
N ASP A 274 -6.23 38.68 15.11
CA ASP A 274 -5.22 39.56 15.72
C ASP A 274 -5.59 40.02 17.14
N ARG A 275 -6.85 39.86 17.54
CA ARG A 275 -7.35 40.24 18.87
C ARG A 275 -7.10 39.19 19.93
N LEU A 276 -6.66 37.99 19.54
CA LEU A 276 -6.48 36.85 20.43
C LEU A 276 -5.00 36.50 20.54
N PRO A 277 -4.55 36.04 21.72
CA PRO A 277 -3.17 35.58 21.87
C PRO A 277 -2.94 34.30 21.06
N ALA A 278 -1.71 34.11 20.60
CA ALA A 278 -1.30 32.85 19.96
C ALA A 278 -1.49 31.67 20.94
N GLY A 279 -1.92 30.52 20.42
CA GLY A 279 -2.20 29.33 21.23
C GLY A 279 -0.96 28.64 21.80
N ASP A 280 -1.12 27.87 22.88
CA ASP A 280 -0.06 27.05 23.47
C ASP A 280 0.06 25.68 22.78
N MET A 281 1.22 25.43 22.17
CA MET A 281 1.58 24.18 21.49
C MET A 281 1.42 22.92 22.36
N LYS A 282 1.56 23.03 23.69
CA LYS A 282 1.44 21.86 24.59
C LYS A 282 0.04 21.26 24.60
N LEU A 283 -0.98 22.03 24.21
CA LEU A 283 -2.37 21.60 24.16
C LEU A 283 -2.71 20.80 22.89
N TYR A 284 -1.84 20.82 21.87
CA TYR A 284 -2.06 20.25 20.54
C TYR A 284 -1.33 18.92 20.28
N LYS A 285 -1.25 18.03 21.27
CA LYS A 285 -0.62 16.71 21.11
C LYS A 285 -1.65 15.61 20.89
N SER A 286 -1.53 14.90 19.76
CA SER A 286 -2.28 13.69 19.50
C SER A 286 -1.67 12.49 20.24
N PRO A 287 -2.48 11.59 20.83
CA PRO A 287 -1.98 10.32 21.34
C PRO A 287 -1.51 9.42 20.20
N PHE A 288 -0.32 8.82 20.34
CA PHE A 288 0.26 7.95 19.30
C PHE A 288 -0.68 6.85 18.81
N LEU A 289 -1.44 6.20 19.70
CA LEU A 289 -2.36 5.13 19.32
C LEU A 289 -3.53 5.64 18.46
N CYS A 290 -3.96 6.89 18.67
CA CYS A 290 -4.97 7.54 17.83
C CYS A 290 -4.41 7.74 16.42
N ASP A 291 -3.20 8.30 16.32
CA ASP A 291 -2.51 8.54 15.05
C ASP A 291 -2.22 7.23 14.30
N PHE A 292 -1.80 6.19 15.03
CA PHE A 292 -1.60 4.86 14.48
C PHE A 292 -2.89 4.31 13.86
N TRP A 293 -4.02 4.42 14.55
CA TRP A 293 -5.28 3.89 14.06
C TRP A 293 -5.78 4.69 12.85
N HIS A 294 -5.76 6.01 12.93
CA HIS A 294 -6.17 6.89 11.83
C HIS A 294 -5.28 6.70 10.60
N LEU A 295 -3.97 6.59 10.76
CA LEU A 295 -3.06 6.34 9.64
C LEU A 295 -3.38 5.00 8.97
N ASN A 296 -3.65 3.93 9.73
CA ASN A 296 -4.04 2.65 9.15
C ASN A 296 -5.38 2.71 8.41
N VAL A 297 -6.38 3.43 8.94
CA VAL A 297 -7.65 3.65 8.25
C VAL A 297 -7.44 4.47 6.98
N ALA A 298 -6.60 5.50 7.00
CA ALA A 298 -6.26 6.30 5.82
C ALA A 298 -5.55 5.44 4.75
N MET A 299 -4.61 4.58 5.16
CA MET A 299 -3.96 3.61 4.26
C MET A 299 -4.97 2.63 3.65
N MET A 300 -5.90 2.10 4.44
CA MET A 300 -6.96 1.20 3.95
C MET A 300 -7.90 1.91 2.97
N THR A 301 -8.30 3.15 3.29
CA THR A 301 -9.20 3.96 2.45
C THR A 301 -8.54 4.29 1.12
N SER A 302 -7.27 4.72 1.14
CA SER A 302 -6.47 4.97 -0.05
C SER A 302 -6.31 3.70 -0.89
N ASN A 303 -6.05 2.55 -0.26
CA ASN A 303 -5.94 1.28 -0.95
C ASN A 303 -7.27 0.83 -1.61
N ASN A 304 -8.40 1.07 -0.96
CA ASN A 304 -9.73 0.79 -1.53
C ASN A 304 -10.10 1.76 -2.66
N ALA A 305 -9.47 2.93 -2.74
CA ALA A 305 -9.67 3.89 -3.82
C ALA A 305 -8.88 3.55 -5.10
N LEU A 306 -7.95 2.59 -5.06
CA LEU A 306 -7.16 2.12 -6.21
C LEU A 306 -7.94 1.11 -7.09
N ILE A 307 -9.17 1.48 -7.44
CA ILE A 307 -10.01 0.71 -8.37
C ILE A 307 -9.53 1.02 -9.80
N PRO A 308 -9.37 0.01 -10.67
CA PRO A 308 -9.02 0.23 -12.07
C PRO A 308 -10.05 1.15 -12.74
N ASP A 309 -9.59 2.25 -13.31
CA ASP A 309 -10.43 3.17 -14.09
C ASP A 309 -10.53 2.60 -15.53
N PRO A 310 -11.69 2.08 -15.96
CA PRO A 310 -11.83 1.46 -17.27
C PRO A 310 -11.62 2.45 -18.42
N ASP A 311 -11.70 3.75 -18.16
CA ASP A 311 -11.54 4.82 -19.15
C ASP A 311 -10.09 5.33 -19.23
N LYS A 312 -9.17 4.83 -18.38
CA LYS A 312 -7.74 5.15 -18.43
C LYS A 312 -6.94 3.96 -18.99
N GLU A 313 -6.37 4.15 -20.17
CA GLU A 313 -5.34 3.27 -20.73
C GLU A 313 -4.08 3.34 -19.86
N ASP A 314 -3.92 2.38 -18.95
CA ASP A 314 -2.65 2.19 -18.23
C ASP A 314 -1.64 1.52 -19.17
N ILE A 315 -0.87 2.35 -19.87
CA ILE A 315 0.24 1.92 -20.75
C ILE A 315 1.33 1.12 -20.01
N LEU A 316 1.29 1.11 -18.67
CA LEU A 316 2.17 0.34 -17.80
C LEU A 316 1.45 -0.84 -17.15
N ALA A 317 0.17 -1.12 -17.43
CA ALA A 317 -0.52 -2.29 -16.89
C ALA A 317 -0.06 -3.59 -17.57
N SER A 318 0.03 -4.67 -16.78
CA SER A 318 0.54 -5.96 -17.23
C SER A 318 -0.35 -6.55 -18.31
N LYS A 319 0.23 -6.80 -19.48
CA LYS A 319 -0.28 -7.82 -20.40
C LYS A 319 0.17 -9.20 -19.89
N PRO A 320 -0.48 -10.31 -20.28
CA PRO A 320 -0.16 -11.67 -19.79
C PRO A 320 1.31 -12.11 -19.97
N PHE A 321 2.11 -11.35 -20.72
CA PHE A 321 3.51 -11.66 -21.04
C PHE A 321 4.53 -10.68 -20.43
N GLY A 322 4.15 -9.77 -19.53
CA GLY A 322 5.10 -8.90 -18.81
C GLY A 322 4.64 -7.44 -18.62
N LEU A 323 5.53 -6.64 -18.02
CA LEU A 323 5.31 -5.23 -17.67
C LEU A 323 6.43 -4.34 -18.20
N ARG A 324 6.11 -3.17 -18.77
CA ARG A 324 7.13 -2.15 -19.06
C ARG A 324 7.43 -1.35 -17.79
N MET A 325 8.70 -1.26 -17.38
CA MET A 325 9.10 -0.48 -16.20
C MET A 325 9.30 1.01 -16.50
N CYS A 326 9.62 1.35 -17.75
CA CYS A 326 9.99 2.70 -18.15
C CYS A 326 9.37 3.07 -19.49
N GLY A 327 9.45 4.36 -19.83
CA GLY A 327 9.14 4.82 -21.18
C GLY A 327 10.03 4.13 -22.21
N TRP A 328 9.46 3.75 -23.36
CA TRP A 328 10.22 3.18 -24.47
C TRP A 328 10.43 4.25 -25.55
N GLY A 329 11.43 5.10 -25.31
CA GLY A 329 11.94 6.05 -26.29
C GLY A 329 13.21 5.53 -26.93
N ASP A 330 13.57 6.06 -28.10
CA ASP A 330 14.73 5.57 -28.85
C ASP A 330 16.07 5.90 -28.14
N ASN A 331 16.12 6.99 -27.37
CA ASN A 331 17.30 7.45 -26.64
C ASN A 331 17.42 6.96 -25.18
N GLN A 332 16.58 6.01 -24.76
CA GLN A 332 16.62 5.47 -23.39
C GLN A 332 16.78 3.95 -23.37
N ILE A 333 17.52 3.47 -22.38
CA ILE A 333 17.64 2.05 -22.05
C ILE A 333 16.28 1.57 -21.57
N LYS A 334 15.80 0.48 -22.17
CA LYS A 334 14.45 -0.04 -21.92
C LYS A 334 14.55 -1.23 -20.98
N HIS A 335 13.76 -1.21 -19.91
CA HIS A 335 13.62 -2.34 -18.99
C HIS A 335 12.20 -2.93 -19.09
N TYR A 336 12.11 -4.25 -18.96
CA TYR A 336 10.86 -4.98 -19.05
C TYR A 336 10.85 -6.07 -17.98
N ILE A 337 9.74 -6.20 -17.26
CA ILE A 337 9.54 -7.22 -16.24
C ILE A 337 9.05 -8.48 -16.95
N MET A 338 9.88 -9.51 -16.96
CA MET A 338 9.48 -10.82 -17.44
C MET A 338 10.19 -11.92 -16.67
N GLY A 339 9.43 -12.90 -16.21
CA GLY A 339 9.97 -14.09 -15.61
C GLY A 339 10.75 -14.96 -16.59
N ALA A 340 11.78 -15.67 -16.12
CA ALA A 340 12.41 -16.69 -16.95
C ALA A 340 11.38 -17.81 -17.25
N PRO A 341 11.01 -18.08 -18.52
CA PRO A 341 9.92 -19.00 -18.84
C PRO A 341 10.09 -20.40 -18.23
N VAL A 342 11.32 -20.92 -18.19
CA VAL A 342 11.64 -22.21 -17.57
C VAL A 342 11.33 -22.23 -16.08
N VAL A 343 11.67 -21.15 -15.36
CA VAL A 343 11.39 -21.01 -13.92
C VAL A 343 9.90 -20.87 -13.70
N TRP A 344 9.24 -19.97 -14.43
CA TRP A 344 7.82 -19.65 -14.25
C TRP A 344 6.90 -20.81 -14.62
N TRP A 345 7.08 -21.36 -15.82
CA TRP A 345 6.25 -22.48 -16.27
C TRP A 345 6.63 -23.75 -15.53
N GLY A 346 7.91 -24.01 -15.31
CA GLY A 346 8.37 -25.18 -14.54
C GLY A 346 7.77 -25.20 -13.14
N SER A 347 7.88 -24.10 -12.40
CA SER A 347 7.34 -23.97 -11.04
C SER A 347 5.81 -23.96 -10.99
N THR A 348 5.13 -23.42 -12.00
CA THR A 348 3.67 -23.48 -12.06
C THR A 348 3.18 -24.90 -12.37
N ILE A 349 3.83 -25.58 -13.30
CA ILE A 349 3.54 -26.98 -13.64
C ILE A 349 3.79 -27.90 -12.44
N SER A 350 4.84 -27.65 -11.65
CA SER A 350 5.14 -28.48 -10.47
C SER A 350 4.04 -28.43 -9.42
N LEU A 351 3.33 -27.31 -9.25
CA LEU A 351 2.17 -27.23 -8.35
C LEU A 351 1.06 -28.20 -8.80
N GLY A 352 0.75 -28.23 -10.09
CA GLY A 352 -0.22 -29.17 -10.66
C GLY A 352 0.25 -30.63 -10.55
N VAL A 353 1.52 -30.89 -10.85
CA VAL A 353 2.12 -32.22 -10.71
C VAL A 353 2.12 -32.68 -9.25
N ALA A 354 2.38 -31.79 -8.29
CA ALA A 354 2.35 -32.10 -6.86
C ALA A 354 0.94 -32.48 -6.40
N LEU A 355 -0.09 -31.73 -6.80
CA LEU A 355 -1.49 -32.05 -6.51
C LEU A 355 -1.90 -33.40 -7.11
N LEU A 356 -1.55 -33.65 -8.38
CA LEU A 356 -1.81 -34.92 -9.03
C LEU A 356 -1.10 -36.08 -8.32
N THR A 357 0.17 -35.89 -7.95
CA THR A 357 0.98 -36.88 -7.26
C THR A 357 0.38 -37.22 -5.90
N PHE A 358 -0.02 -36.20 -5.13
CA PHE A 358 -0.68 -36.37 -3.85
C PHE A 358 -2.01 -37.13 -3.99
N ALA A 359 -2.83 -36.78 -4.97
CA ALA A 359 -4.08 -37.49 -5.27
C ALA A 359 -3.82 -38.96 -5.64
N VAL A 360 -2.83 -39.24 -6.48
CA VAL A 360 -2.43 -40.61 -6.84
C VAL A 360 -1.97 -41.40 -5.61
N TYR A 361 -1.18 -40.79 -4.72
CA TYR A 361 -0.75 -41.47 -3.49
C TYR A 361 -1.91 -41.76 -2.54
N ILE A 362 -2.87 -40.84 -2.38
CA ILE A 362 -4.10 -41.12 -1.61
C ILE A 362 -4.85 -42.32 -2.21
N LEU A 363 -5.03 -42.36 -3.53
CA LEU A 363 -5.72 -43.47 -4.20
C LEU A 363 -4.99 -44.80 -4.03
N ARG A 364 -3.65 -44.80 -4.12
CA ARG A 364 -2.82 -45.99 -3.91
C ARG A 364 -2.84 -46.45 -2.46
N TRP A 365 -2.83 -45.52 -1.51
CA TRP A 365 -2.99 -45.78 -0.08
C TRP A 365 -4.35 -46.41 0.24
N GLN A 366 -5.43 -45.89 -0.35
CA GLN A 366 -6.78 -46.47 -0.22
C GLN A 366 -6.83 -47.91 -0.78
N ARG A 367 -6.04 -48.20 -1.83
CA ARG A 367 -5.85 -49.55 -2.41
C ARG A 367 -4.83 -50.41 -1.66
N LYS A 368 -4.32 -49.97 -0.51
CA LYS A 368 -3.37 -50.70 0.35
C LYS A 368 -1.99 -50.95 -0.29
N TYR A 369 -1.60 -50.16 -1.28
CA TYR A 369 -0.20 -50.13 -1.73
C TYR A 369 0.63 -49.33 -0.71
N ASN A 370 1.79 -49.88 -0.33
CA ASN A 370 2.75 -49.18 0.53
C ASN A 370 3.88 -48.60 -0.35
N ASP A 371 3.75 -47.32 -0.71
CA ASP A 371 4.69 -46.65 -1.63
C ASP A 371 5.95 -46.12 -0.93
N MET A 372 5.86 -45.73 0.34
CA MET A 372 6.93 -45.08 1.11
C MET A 372 6.88 -45.51 2.58
N ASP A 373 8.01 -45.39 3.26
CA ASP A 373 8.04 -45.55 4.72
C ASP A 373 7.34 -44.38 5.43
N ALA A 374 6.90 -44.59 6.67
CA ALA A 374 6.15 -43.60 7.44
C ALA A 374 6.91 -42.26 7.59
N ARG A 375 8.24 -42.32 7.76
CA ARG A 375 9.09 -41.12 7.86
C ARG A 375 9.23 -40.39 6.52
N GLU A 376 9.40 -41.14 5.42
CA GLU A 376 9.48 -40.57 4.08
C GLU A 376 8.16 -39.89 3.70
N TRP A 377 7.03 -40.49 4.08
CA TRP A 377 5.70 -39.93 3.88
C TRP A 377 5.47 -38.64 4.67
N ASP A 378 5.85 -38.61 5.96
CA ASP A 378 5.70 -37.41 6.79
C ASP A 378 6.55 -36.25 6.27
N HIS A 379 7.79 -36.54 5.85
CA HIS A 379 8.67 -35.57 5.22
C HIS A 379 8.11 -35.05 3.89
N PHE A 380 7.65 -35.94 3.01
CA PHE A 380 7.01 -35.57 1.74
C PHE A 380 5.81 -34.65 1.95
N LEU A 381 4.94 -35.00 2.91
CA LEU A 381 3.78 -34.18 3.24
C LEU A 381 4.16 -32.85 3.87
N TYR A 382 5.16 -32.81 4.74
CA TYR A 382 5.59 -31.57 5.39
C TYR A 382 6.09 -30.56 4.35
N VAL A 383 7.06 -30.96 3.50
CA VAL A 383 7.63 -30.07 2.49
C VAL A 383 6.57 -29.67 1.45
N GLY A 384 5.77 -30.63 0.97
CA GLY A 384 4.71 -30.36 0.01
C GLY A 384 3.62 -29.43 0.55
N LYS A 385 3.17 -29.61 1.80
CA LYS A 385 2.18 -28.72 2.44
C LYS A 385 2.74 -27.32 2.64
N THR A 386 3.95 -27.20 3.17
CA THR A 386 4.58 -25.89 3.41
C THR A 386 4.67 -25.12 2.10
N ALA A 387 5.29 -25.68 1.06
CA ALA A 387 5.43 -25.00 -0.23
C ALA A 387 4.07 -24.69 -0.89
N PHE A 388 3.09 -25.59 -0.84
CA PHE A 388 1.79 -25.37 -1.48
C PHE A 388 0.91 -24.36 -0.74
N PHE A 389 0.79 -24.47 0.59
CA PHE A 389 -0.05 -23.55 1.36
C PHE A 389 0.57 -22.17 1.45
N GLU A 390 1.89 -22.05 1.55
CA GLU A 390 2.55 -20.74 1.49
C GLU A 390 2.34 -20.09 0.12
N TRP A 391 2.45 -20.85 -0.98
CA TRP A 391 2.07 -20.37 -2.30
C TRP A 391 0.59 -19.93 -2.35
N ALA A 392 -0.33 -20.75 -1.84
CA ALA A 392 -1.76 -20.45 -1.88
C ALA A 392 -2.13 -19.22 -1.04
N PHE A 393 -1.60 -19.07 0.17
CA PHE A 393 -1.87 -17.93 1.03
C PHE A 393 -1.32 -16.61 0.47
N HIS A 394 -0.25 -16.67 -0.31
CA HIS A 394 0.29 -15.49 -0.99
C HIS A 394 -0.42 -15.23 -2.31
N TYR A 395 -0.92 -16.24 -3.04
CA TYR A 395 -1.55 -16.05 -4.36
C TYR A 395 -3.05 -15.79 -4.30
N VAL A 396 -3.78 -16.59 -3.53
CA VAL A 396 -5.25 -16.61 -3.52
C VAL A 396 -5.86 -15.25 -3.13
N PRO A 397 -5.32 -14.48 -2.17
CA PRO A 397 -5.84 -13.14 -1.89
C PRO A 397 -5.84 -12.24 -3.12
N PHE A 398 -4.82 -12.29 -3.98
CA PHE A 398 -4.77 -11.49 -5.21
C PHE A 398 -5.83 -11.90 -6.24
N LEU A 399 -6.37 -13.12 -6.18
CA LEU A 399 -7.50 -13.54 -7.02
C LEU A 399 -8.84 -12.95 -6.54
N ILE A 400 -8.93 -12.56 -5.27
CA ILE A 400 -10.16 -12.06 -4.64
C ILE A 400 -10.17 -10.52 -4.59
N ILE A 401 -8.99 -9.89 -4.51
CA ILE A 401 -8.86 -8.43 -4.40
C ILE A 401 -9.25 -7.76 -5.73
N GLY A 402 -10.32 -6.96 -5.72
CA GLY A 402 -10.79 -6.17 -6.87
C GLY A 402 -10.05 -4.85 -7.09
N ARG A 403 -8.71 -4.85 -7.04
CA ARG A 403 -7.86 -3.67 -7.25
C ARG A 403 -6.85 -3.91 -8.37
N VAL A 404 -6.16 -2.87 -8.83
CA VAL A 404 -5.08 -3.02 -9.82
C VAL A 404 -3.96 -3.91 -9.26
N THR A 405 -3.63 -4.99 -9.98
CA THR A 405 -2.53 -5.90 -9.63
C THR A 405 -1.52 -6.00 -10.76
N TYR A 406 -0.25 -5.83 -10.44
CA TYR A 406 0.89 -5.99 -11.35
C TYR A 406 1.61 -7.33 -11.17
N LEU A 407 2.45 -7.67 -12.16
CA LEU A 407 3.23 -8.91 -12.20
C LEU A 407 4.17 -9.08 -11.01
N HIS A 408 4.74 -7.99 -10.48
CA HIS A 408 5.66 -8.05 -9.33
C HIS A 408 4.99 -8.54 -8.04
N HIS A 409 3.66 -8.46 -7.92
CA HIS A 409 2.94 -9.05 -6.80
C HIS A 409 3.08 -10.59 -6.76
N TYR A 410 3.39 -11.22 -7.90
CA TYR A 410 3.58 -12.67 -7.96
C TYR A 410 4.96 -13.14 -7.48
N LEU A 411 5.97 -12.26 -7.39
CA LEU A 411 7.35 -12.64 -7.07
C LEU A 411 7.52 -13.34 -5.70
N PRO A 412 6.88 -12.87 -4.60
CA PRO A 412 6.95 -13.59 -3.32
C PRO A 412 6.33 -14.99 -3.43
N THR A 413 5.27 -15.13 -4.21
CA THR A 413 4.61 -16.42 -4.50
C THR A 413 5.48 -17.36 -5.33
N LEU A 414 6.21 -16.81 -6.31
CA LEU A 414 7.10 -17.57 -7.17
C LEU A 414 8.17 -18.31 -6.37
N TYR A 415 8.67 -17.69 -5.29
CA TYR A 415 9.63 -18.33 -4.38
C TYR A 415 9.14 -19.70 -3.87
N PHE A 416 7.90 -19.77 -3.38
CA PHE A 416 7.30 -21.01 -2.90
C PHE A 416 6.99 -22.00 -4.03
N ALA A 417 6.65 -21.51 -5.22
CA ALA A 417 6.50 -22.35 -6.41
C ALA A 417 7.84 -22.99 -6.84
N VAL A 418 8.96 -22.26 -6.73
CA VAL A 418 10.30 -22.79 -6.99
C VAL A 418 10.71 -23.84 -5.95
N LEU A 419 10.36 -23.64 -4.68
CA LEU A 419 10.53 -24.68 -3.66
C LEU A 419 9.72 -25.95 -3.98
N MET A 420 8.47 -25.81 -4.44
CA MET A 420 7.66 -26.93 -4.89
C MET A 420 8.31 -27.65 -6.09
N PHE A 421 8.87 -26.90 -7.05
CA PHE A 421 9.60 -27.48 -8.18
C PHE A 421 10.79 -28.32 -7.72
N GLY A 422 11.59 -27.78 -6.80
CA GLY A 422 12.68 -28.53 -6.16
C GLY A 422 12.19 -29.80 -5.48
N HIS A 423 11.10 -29.71 -4.73
CA HIS A 423 10.50 -30.86 -4.02
C HIS A 423 10.02 -31.97 -4.97
N VAL A 424 9.30 -31.62 -6.03
CA VAL A 424 8.81 -32.59 -7.04
C VAL A 424 9.98 -33.27 -7.75
N LEU A 425 11.00 -32.52 -8.18
CA LEU A 425 12.18 -33.10 -8.81
C LEU A 425 13.03 -33.94 -7.86
N ASP A 426 13.11 -33.54 -6.59
CA ASP A 426 13.80 -34.33 -5.58
C ASP A 426 13.13 -35.69 -5.42
N HIS A 427 11.81 -35.68 -5.24
CA HIS A 427 11.01 -36.89 -5.06
C HIS A 427 11.11 -37.86 -6.25
N PHE A 428 10.93 -37.38 -7.47
CA PHE A 428 10.89 -38.24 -8.65
C PHE A 428 12.27 -38.60 -9.21
N THR A 429 13.27 -37.72 -9.05
CA THR A 429 14.56 -37.85 -9.73
C THR A 429 15.72 -37.99 -8.75
N PHE A 430 15.97 -36.99 -7.89
CA PHE A 430 17.23 -36.92 -7.14
C PHE A 430 17.29 -37.87 -5.94
N SER A 431 16.20 -37.97 -5.17
CA SER A 431 16.07 -38.89 -4.04
C SER A 431 15.53 -40.26 -4.45
N SER A 432 14.97 -40.39 -5.66
CA SER A 432 14.48 -41.65 -6.21
C SER A 432 15.59 -42.72 -6.28
N ARG A 433 15.27 -43.92 -5.75
CA ARG A 433 16.16 -45.10 -5.79
C ARG A 433 16.25 -45.73 -7.19
N ARG A 434 15.36 -45.35 -8.12
CA ARG A 434 15.26 -45.95 -9.46
C ARG A 434 16.38 -45.52 -10.41
N PHE A 435 16.95 -44.34 -10.19
CA PHE A 435 17.91 -43.74 -11.10
C PHE A 435 19.35 -43.86 -10.60
N SER A 436 20.27 -44.12 -11.52
CA SER A 436 21.70 -44.09 -11.26
C SER A 436 22.20 -42.66 -11.04
N THR A 437 23.28 -42.50 -10.28
CA THR A 437 23.94 -41.19 -10.06
C THR A 437 24.28 -40.48 -11.37
N ARG A 438 24.66 -41.22 -12.42
CA ARG A 438 24.93 -40.62 -13.75
C ARG A 438 23.66 -40.00 -14.34
N THR A 439 22.54 -40.70 -14.29
CA THR A 439 21.25 -40.20 -14.78
C THR A 439 20.80 -38.96 -14.00
N LYS A 440 20.97 -38.97 -12.67
CA LYS A 440 20.67 -37.81 -11.82
C LYS A 440 21.54 -36.60 -12.17
N ALA A 441 22.84 -36.81 -12.37
CA ALA A 441 23.77 -35.75 -12.78
C ALA A 441 23.46 -35.21 -14.18
N THR A 442 23.08 -36.08 -15.14
CA THR A 442 22.65 -35.65 -16.47
C THR A 442 21.36 -34.82 -16.40
N ALA A 443 20.36 -35.27 -15.63
CA ALA A 443 19.11 -34.51 -15.45
C ALA A 443 19.37 -33.14 -14.83
N PHE A 444 20.20 -33.08 -13.78
CA PHE A 444 20.61 -31.81 -13.16
C PHE A 444 21.36 -30.92 -14.15
N GLY A 445 22.33 -31.46 -14.89
CA GLY A 445 23.10 -30.71 -15.88
C GLY A 445 22.23 -30.12 -16.99
N VAL A 446 21.26 -30.90 -17.51
CA VAL A 446 20.30 -30.42 -18.52
C VAL A 446 19.46 -29.27 -17.97
N LEU A 447 18.91 -29.40 -16.76
CA LEU A 447 18.09 -28.34 -16.14
C LEU A 447 18.90 -27.06 -15.89
N VAL A 448 20.13 -27.18 -15.39
CA VAL A 448 20.99 -26.02 -15.15
C VAL A 448 21.41 -25.35 -16.47
N SER A 449 21.73 -26.13 -17.51
CA SER A 449 22.04 -25.58 -18.83
C SER A 449 20.84 -24.86 -19.45
N ASP A 450 19.63 -25.41 -19.31
CA ASP A 450 18.40 -24.80 -19.81
C ASP A 450 18.07 -23.48 -19.09
N LEU A 451 18.23 -23.45 -17.76
CA LEU A 451 18.11 -22.23 -16.96
C LEU A 451 19.13 -21.17 -17.37
N ALA A 452 20.40 -21.54 -17.54
CA ALA A 452 21.46 -20.61 -17.94
C ALA A 452 21.26 -20.10 -19.37
N ALA A 453 20.82 -20.96 -20.30
CA ALA A 453 20.53 -20.58 -21.68
C ALA A 453 19.34 -19.62 -21.75
N THR A 454 18.28 -19.90 -21.00
CA THR A 454 17.09 -19.04 -20.90
C THR A 454 17.48 -17.68 -20.32
N PHE A 455 18.24 -17.66 -19.22
CA PHE A 455 18.74 -16.43 -18.63
C PHE A 455 19.57 -15.62 -19.63
N TRP A 456 20.51 -16.25 -20.33
CA TRP A 456 21.36 -15.58 -21.31
C TRP A 456 20.55 -14.97 -22.46
N TRP A 457 19.57 -15.73 -22.97
CA TRP A 457 18.68 -15.27 -24.05
C TRP A 457 17.86 -14.05 -23.64
N PHE A 458 17.32 -14.05 -22.41
CA PHE A 458 16.50 -12.95 -21.89
C PHE A 458 17.30 -11.90 -21.10
N SER A 459 18.63 -11.97 -21.07
CA SER A 459 19.47 -11.09 -20.24
C SER A 459 19.30 -9.60 -20.54
N GLY A 460 19.02 -9.24 -21.79
CA GLY A 460 18.77 -7.85 -22.20
C GLY A 460 17.53 -7.24 -21.53
N VAL A 461 16.51 -8.06 -21.21
CA VAL A 461 15.28 -7.61 -20.54
C VAL A 461 15.58 -7.05 -19.14
N ALA A 462 16.51 -7.71 -18.43
CA ALA A 462 17.02 -7.34 -17.11
C ALA A 462 18.05 -6.22 -17.19
N LEU A 463 19.09 -6.41 -18.01
CA LEU A 463 20.26 -5.55 -18.11
C LEU A 463 19.97 -4.19 -18.74
N GLY A 464 18.92 -4.13 -19.53
CA GLY A 464 18.63 -3.00 -20.39
C GLY A 464 18.72 -3.40 -21.86
N ILE A 465 17.65 -3.08 -22.59
CA ILE A 465 17.56 -3.29 -24.02
C ILE A 465 17.99 -2.00 -24.72
N ASP A 466 19.09 -2.08 -25.46
CA ASP A 466 19.55 -1.03 -26.36
C ASP A 466 18.92 -1.18 -27.76
N GLY A 467 18.68 -0.05 -28.45
CA GLY A 467 18.20 -0.02 -29.82
C GLY A 467 16.83 0.64 -30.04
N LEU A 468 16.47 0.80 -31.31
CA LEU A 468 15.24 1.48 -31.74
C LEU A 468 13.97 0.73 -31.28
N LYS A 469 12.95 1.48 -30.88
CA LYS A 469 11.66 0.94 -30.40
C LYS A 469 11.02 -0.06 -31.35
N ASN A 470 11.16 0.16 -32.66
CA ASN A 470 10.49 -0.63 -33.71
C ASN A 470 11.03 -2.07 -33.84
N ILE A 471 12.19 -2.38 -33.25
CA ILE A 471 12.78 -3.73 -33.31
C ILE A 471 12.05 -4.70 -32.36
N TYR A 472 11.32 -4.18 -31.37
CA TYR A 472 10.78 -4.95 -30.25
C TYR A 472 9.25 -4.85 -30.12
N ASN A 473 8.56 -4.41 -31.18
CA ASN A 473 7.10 -4.21 -31.20
C ASN A 473 6.32 -5.36 -31.89
N ASP A 474 6.99 -6.41 -32.34
CA ASP A 474 6.36 -7.62 -32.92
C ASP A 474 6.42 -8.81 -31.96
#